data_AF-A0A562I8T6-F1
#
_entry.id   AF-A0A562I8T6-F1
#
_cell.length_a   1.000
_cell.length_b   1.000
_cell.length_c   1.000
_cell.angle_alpha   90.00
_cell.angle_beta   90.00
_cell.angle_gamma   90.00
#
_symmetry.space_group_name_H-M   'P 1'
#
loop_
_entity.id
_entity.type
_entity.pdbx_description
1 polymer ?
#
loop_
_entity_poly.entity_id
_entity_poly.type
_entity_poly.pdbx_seq_one_letter_code
_entity_poly.pdbx_strand_id
1 'polypeptide(L)'
;MRWLRQLLGSRRVQLDPGRQQALLRDVRHGYGTHSQVRFPEQVEAITRILNDDDGLVVAARIVSEAADEAHADLQAQAQDVHRRTGRRLLVHRRNYRPLWKEAGPALRWPLFALPCGFHPYAQVAAAVVVVGNRARRLGQVTDPNLLLTRVFEVLDVTTVGLEYGQIRVDTDAAALAERLISTAGQVLVAIDDPPRLPPPVREVMRRNNTLDVHDPTGPRVVGKINLGARMRETLLV
;
A
#
# COMPACT_ATOMS: atom_id res chain seq x y z
N MET A 1 4.61 -18.00 -27.89
CA MET A 1 5.70 -18.78 -27.25
C MET A 1 6.88 -17.89 -26.80
N ARG A 2 6.64 -16.88 -25.96
CA ARG A 2 7.69 -16.01 -25.36
C ARG A 2 7.92 -16.24 -23.87
N TRP A 3 6.91 -16.74 -23.14
CA TRP A 3 7.04 -17.14 -21.73
C TRP A 3 8.15 -18.19 -21.51
N LEU A 4 8.25 -19.18 -22.40
CA LEU A 4 9.34 -20.16 -22.42
C LEU A 4 10.73 -19.55 -22.69
N ARG A 5 10.82 -18.42 -23.44
CA ARG A 5 12.09 -17.70 -23.63
C ARG A 5 12.47 -16.85 -22.42
N GLN A 6 11.51 -16.36 -21.62
CA GLN A 6 11.81 -15.71 -20.33
C GLN A 6 12.27 -16.72 -19.27
N LEU A 7 11.72 -17.93 -19.27
CA LEU A 7 12.16 -19.03 -18.41
C LEU A 7 13.56 -19.56 -18.77
N LEU A 8 13.92 -19.54 -20.06
CA LEU A 8 15.23 -20.03 -20.54
C LEU A 8 16.30 -18.93 -20.68
N GLY A 9 15.91 -17.65 -20.70
CA GLY A 9 16.82 -16.51 -20.85
C GLY A 9 16.95 -15.62 -19.61
N SER A 10 16.20 -15.87 -18.53
CA SER A 10 16.40 -15.18 -17.26
C SER A 10 17.63 -15.74 -16.57
N ARG A 11 18.69 -14.93 -16.55
CA ARG A 11 19.82 -15.09 -15.64
C ARG A 11 19.21 -15.29 -14.24
N ARG A 12 19.28 -16.52 -13.70
CA ARG A 12 18.70 -16.86 -12.39
C ARG A 12 19.13 -15.80 -11.39
N VAL A 13 18.17 -15.05 -10.86
CA VAL A 13 18.43 -14.11 -9.78
C VAL A 13 18.86 -14.95 -8.57
N GLN A 14 20.07 -14.71 -8.07
CA GLN A 14 20.54 -15.37 -6.87
C GLN A 14 19.92 -14.65 -5.68
N LEU A 15 18.89 -15.27 -5.13
CA LEU A 15 18.18 -14.79 -3.95
C LEU A 15 18.79 -15.44 -2.70
N ASP A 16 19.07 -14.63 -1.69
CA ASP A 16 19.61 -15.07 -0.41
C ASP A 16 18.57 -14.89 0.71
N PRO A 17 17.92 -15.98 1.16
CA PRO A 17 16.93 -15.92 2.24
C PRO A 17 17.48 -15.35 3.55
N GLY A 18 18.76 -15.61 3.87
CA GLY A 18 19.40 -15.10 5.09
C GLY A 18 19.54 -13.58 5.03
N ARG A 19 19.95 -13.06 3.87
CA ARG A 19 20.03 -11.63 3.60
C ARG A 19 18.65 -10.97 3.62
N GLN A 20 17.65 -11.57 2.99
CA GLN A 20 16.27 -11.07 3.01
C GLN A 20 15.73 -10.96 4.44
N GLN A 21 16.01 -11.96 5.28
CA GLN A 21 15.58 -11.96 6.67
C GLN A 21 16.30 -10.88 7.50
N ALA A 22 17.59 -10.63 7.21
CA ALA A 22 18.35 -9.54 7.82
C ALA A 22 17.77 -8.16 7.40
N LEU A 23 17.61 -7.93 6.10
CA LEU A 23 17.01 -6.70 5.56
C LEU A 23 15.62 -6.43 6.15
N LEU A 24 14.76 -7.46 6.23
CA LEU A 24 13.43 -7.33 6.81
C LEU A 24 13.49 -6.93 8.30
N ARG A 25 14.40 -7.53 9.07
CA ARG A 25 14.61 -7.21 10.49
C ARG A 25 15.10 -5.77 10.66
N ASP A 26 16.08 -5.37 9.87
CA ASP A 26 16.67 -4.03 9.92
C ASP A 26 15.64 -2.95 9.58
N VAL A 27 14.84 -3.16 8.53
CA VAL A 27 13.76 -2.24 8.15
C VAL A 27 12.65 -2.18 9.21
N ARG A 28 12.28 -3.32 9.80
CA ARG A 28 11.23 -3.38 10.82
C ARG A 28 11.62 -2.67 12.10
N HIS A 29 12.87 -2.82 12.56
CA HIS A 29 13.30 -2.28 13.86
C HIS A 29 14.03 -0.94 13.76
N GLY A 30 14.61 -0.60 12.61
CA GLY A 30 15.39 0.63 12.43
C GLY A 30 14.56 1.89 12.13
N TYR A 31 13.30 1.74 11.74
CA TYR A 31 12.47 2.81 11.22
C TYR A 31 11.07 2.81 11.83
N GLY A 32 10.34 3.90 11.71
CA GLY A 32 9.02 4.10 12.28
C GLY A 32 8.95 5.31 13.21
N THR A 33 7.95 5.34 14.07
CA THR A 33 7.68 6.46 14.99
C THR A 33 8.75 6.66 16.07
N HIS A 34 9.51 5.61 16.40
CA HIS A 34 10.61 5.70 17.36
C HIS A 34 11.87 6.36 16.78
N SER A 35 11.95 6.51 15.46
CA SER A 35 13.05 7.22 14.82
C SER A 35 12.82 8.73 14.87
N GLN A 36 13.87 9.48 15.21
CA GLN A 36 13.83 10.95 15.24
C GLN A 36 13.88 11.59 13.84
N VAL A 37 14.13 10.78 12.81
CA VAL A 37 14.23 11.18 11.41
C VAL A 37 12.83 11.36 10.82
N ARG A 38 12.62 12.35 9.95
CA ARG A 38 11.30 12.58 9.35
C ARG A 38 10.90 11.45 8.40
N PHE A 39 9.61 11.16 8.26
CA PHE A 39 9.14 10.06 7.41
C PHE A 39 9.65 10.10 5.96
N PRO A 40 9.70 11.25 5.26
CA PRO A 40 10.30 11.32 3.92
C PRO A 40 11.76 10.83 3.88
N GLU A 41 12.58 11.25 4.85
CA GLU A 41 13.98 10.86 4.96
C GLU A 41 14.13 9.37 5.32
N GLN A 42 13.25 8.85 6.18
CA GLN A 42 13.19 7.41 6.46
C GLN A 42 12.85 6.60 5.20
N VAL A 43 11.90 7.08 4.40
CA VAL A 43 11.53 6.43 3.14
C VAL A 43 12.71 6.36 2.19
N GLU A 44 13.43 7.45 2.00
CA GLU A 44 14.64 7.48 1.15
C GLU A 44 15.74 6.53 1.66
N ALA A 45 15.93 6.44 2.97
CA ALA A 45 16.90 5.53 3.56
C ALA A 45 16.52 4.06 3.33
N ILE A 46 15.26 3.69 3.60
CA ILE A 46 14.75 2.32 3.40
C ILE A 46 14.80 1.96 1.91
N THR A 47 14.38 2.86 1.01
CA THR A 47 14.42 2.61 -0.43
C THR A 47 15.85 2.33 -0.92
N ARG A 48 16.86 3.04 -0.40
CA ARG A 48 18.27 2.78 -0.73
C ARG A 48 18.74 1.41 -0.26
N ILE A 49 18.37 1.01 0.96
CA ILE A 49 18.73 -0.29 1.54
C ILE A 49 18.11 -1.45 0.74
N LEU A 50 16.87 -1.28 0.26
CA LEU A 50 16.13 -2.31 -0.48
C LEU A 50 16.33 -2.25 -2.01
N ASN A 51 17.38 -1.57 -2.49
CA ASN A 51 17.56 -1.29 -3.92
C ASN A 51 18.18 -2.44 -4.76
N ASP A 52 18.17 -3.67 -4.26
CA ASP A 52 18.57 -4.88 -5.00
C ASP A 52 17.43 -5.91 -5.10
N ASP A 53 17.69 -7.10 -5.67
CA ASP A 53 16.63 -8.09 -5.87
C ASP A 53 16.14 -8.72 -4.56
N ASP A 54 17.03 -8.94 -3.58
CA ASP A 54 16.63 -9.37 -2.24
C ASP A 54 15.79 -8.29 -1.56
N GLY A 55 16.20 -7.03 -1.71
CA GLY A 55 15.44 -5.87 -1.25
C GLY A 55 14.07 -5.76 -1.91
N LEU A 56 13.94 -6.09 -3.19
CA LEU A 56 12.67 -6.16 -3.89
C LEU A 56 11.75 -7.27 -3.35
N VAL A 57 12.31 -8.46 -3.02
CA VAL A 57 11.56 -9.53 -2.35
C VAL A 57 11.05 -9.05 -0.99
N VAL A 58 11.91 -8.39 -0.20
CA VAL A 58 11.54 -7.83 1.11
C VAL A 58 10.47 -6.74 0.96
N ALA A 59 10.59 -5.84 -0.01
CA ALA A 59 9.58 -4.82 -0.28
C ALA A 59 8.21 -5.44 -0.65
N ALA A 60 8.20 -6.43 -1.54
CA ALA A 60 6.98 -7.17 -1.89
C ALA A 60 6.35 -7.87 -0.68
N ARG A 61 7.19 -8.42 0.20
CA ARG A 61 6.76 -9.04 1.47
C ARG A 61 6.14 -8.01 2.42
N ILE A 62 6.76 -6.84 2.61
CA ILE A 62 6.22 -5.76 3.46
C ILE A 62 4.83 -5.32 2.98
N VAL A 63 4.65 -5.10 1.68
CA VAL A 63 3.35 -4.71 1.11
C VAL A 63 2.29 -5.80 1.34
N SER A 64 2.67 -7.06 1.16
CA SER A 64 1.76 -8.19 1.33
C SER A 64 1.36 -8.39 2.80
N GLU A 65 2.33 -8.34 3.73
CA GLU A 65 2.08 -8.41 5.17
C GLU A 65 1.20 -7.23 5.64
N ALA A 66 1.45 -6.01 5.14
CA ALA A 66 0.60 -4.87 5.47
C ALA A 66 -0.85 -5.05 5.01
N ALA A 67 -1.06 -5.61 3.81
CA ALA A 67 -2.39 -5.91 3.28
C ALA A 67 -3.10 -7.02 4.06
N ASP A 68 -2.38 -8.09 4.41
CA ASP A 68 -2.91 -9.23 5.17
C ASP A 68 -3.31 -8.81 6.59
N GLU A 69 -2.44 -8.09 7.30
CA GLU A 69 -2.71 -7.59 8.65
C GLU A 69 -3.84 -6.55 8.67
N ALA A 70 -3.88 -5.65 7.69
CA ALA A 70 -4.99 -4.69 7.59
C ALA A 70 -6.34 -5.39 7.38
N HIS A 71 -6.36 -6.46 6.59
CA HIS A 71 -7.57 -7.27 6.42
C HIS A 71 -7.99 -7.96 7.72
N ALA A 72 -7.04 -8.58 8.42
CA ALA A 72 -7.29 -9.28 9.67
C ALA A 72 -7.79 -8.33 10.77
N ASP A 73 -7.20 -7.14 10.90
CA ASP A 73 -7.66 -6.15 11.87
C ASP A 73 -9.08 -5.65 11.56
N LEU A 74 -9.41 -5.38 10.28
CA LEU A 74 -10.78 -5.01 9.91
C LEU A 74 -11.79 -6.12 10.20
N GLN A 75 -11.42 -7.40 10.03
CA GLN A 75 -12.26 -8.52 10.44
C GLN A 75 -12.47 -8.56 11.95
N ALA A 76 -11.40 -8.37 12.74
CA ALA A 76 -11.49 -8.32 14.19
C ALA A 76 -12.37 -7.15 14.67
N GLN A 77 -12.22 -5.97 14.08
CA GLN A 77 -13.06 -4.80 14.37
C GLN A 77 -14.54 -5.06 14.02
N ALA A 78 -14.82 -5.66 12.87
CA ALA A 78 -16.18 -6.00 12.46
C ALA A 78 -16.84 -7.01 13.41
N GLN A 79 -16.10 -8.02 13.86
CA GLN A 79 -16.57 -8.96 14.88
C GLN A 79 -16.82 -8.26 16.22
N ASP A 80 -15.96 -7.34 16.61
CA ASP A 80 -16.12 -6.58 17.84
C ASP A 80 -17.36 -5.67 17.83
N VAL A 81 -17.63 -4.99 16.71
CA VAL A 81 -18.88 -4.23 16.52
C VAL A 81 -20.09 -5.17 16.59
N HIS A 82 -20.02 -6.34 15.99
CA HIS A 82 -21.10 -7.33 16.07
C HIS A 82 -21.36 -7.78 17.52
N ARG A 83 -20.31 -8.07 18.30
CA ARG A 83 -20.45 -8.43 19.72
C ARG A 83 -21.11 -7.32 20.55
N ARG A 84 -20.76 -6.06 20.29
CA ARG A 84 -21.28 -4.91 21.06
C ARG A 84 -22.68 -4.47 20.66
N THR A 85 -23.08 -4.67 19.39
CA THR A 85 -24.31 -4.07 18.84
C THR A 85 -25.29 -5.07 18.23
N GLY A 86 -24.91 -6.33 18.08
CA GLY A 86 -25.66 -7.35 17.33
C GLY A 86 -25.61 -7.18 15.81
N ARG A 87 -25.08 -6.06 15.28
CA ARG A 87 -25.03 -5.78 13.85
C ARG A 87 -23.88 -6.53 13.17
N ARG A 88 -24.18 -7.35 12.16
CA ARG A 88 -23.17 -8.09 11.39
C ARG A 88 -22.64 -7.22 10.25
N LEU A 89 -21.34 -6.94 10.27
CA LEU A 89 -20.64 -6.24 9.19
C LEU A 89 -19.88 -7.24 8.32
N LEU A 90 -19.95 -7.07 7.00
CA LEU A 90 -19.21 -7.91 6.04
C LEU A 90 -17.91 -7.23 5.62
N VAL A 91 -16.79 -7.92 5.83
CA VAL A 91 -15.47 -7.46 5.40
C VAL A 91 -15.11 -8.14 4.09
N HIS A 92 -15.12 -7.36 3.00
CA HIS A 92 -14.76 -7.86 1.67
C HIS A 92 -13.38 -7.34 1.27
N ARG A 93 -12.41 -8.26 1.18
CA ARG A 93 -11.02 -7.93 0.83
C ARG A 93 -10.85 -7.18 -0.50
N ARG A 94 -11.76 -7.43 -1.45
CA ARG A 94 -11.76 -6.80 -2.77
C ARG A 94 -12.43 -5.42 -2.80
N ASN A 95 -13.10 -5.03 -1.71
CA ASN A 95 -13.80 -3.75 -1.59
C ASN A 95 -14.14 -3.46 -0.12
N TYR A 96 -13.32 -2.65 0.55
CA TYR A 96 -13.56 -2.25 1.93
C TYR A 96 -14.56 -1.10 2.06
N ARG A 97 -14.86 -0.40 0.97
CA ARG A 97 -15.66 0.82 1.00
C ARG A 97 -17.09 0.64 1.53
N PRO A 98 -17.86 -0.42 1.22
CA PRO A 98 -19.16 -0.67 1.83
C PRO A 98 -19.08 -0.75 3.36
N LEU A 99 -18.08 -1.45 3.90
CA LEU A 99 -17.84 -1.55 5.33
C LEU A 99 -17.63 -0.16 5.97
N TRP A 100 -16.82 0.69 5.35
CA TRP A 100 -16.56 2.05 5.85
C TRP A 100 -17.76 3.00 5.75
N LYS A 101 -18.57 2.89 4.70
CA LYS A 101 -19.83 3.66 4.61
C LYS A 101 -20.81 3.24 5.69
N GLU A 102 -20.83 1.95 6.02
CA GLU A 102 -21.77 1.39 6.99
C GLU A 102 -21.37 1.66 8.44
N ALA A 103 -20.07 1.56 8.75
CA ALA A 103 -19.56 1.52 10.11
C ALA A 103 -18.38 2.46 10.37
N GLY A 104 -18.07 3.40 9.47
CA GLY A 104 -16.87 4.24 9.53
C GLY A 104 -16.56 4.84 10.90
N PRO A 105 -17.52 5.48 11.60
CA PRO A 105 -17.29 6.03 12.95
C PRO A 105 -16.96 4.99 14.03
N ALA A 106 -17.29 3.71 13.82
CA ALA A 106 -17.02 2.61 14.72
C ALA A 106 -15.71 1.85 14.38
N LEU A 107 -15.05 2.23 13.29
CA LEU A 107 -13.83 1.60 12.80
C LEU A 107 -12.63 2.54 13.00
N ARG A 108 -11.48 1.96 13.37
CA ARG A 108 -10.17 2.62 13.31
C ARG A 108 -9.48 2.26 12.00
N TRP A 109 -8.69 3.18 11.47
CA TRP A 109 -7.86 2.87 10.32
C TRP A 109 -6.75 1.87 10.69
N PRO A 110 -6.66 0.72 10.03
CA PRO A 110 -5.82 -0.39 10.49
C PRO A 110 -4.32 -0.12 10.31
N LEU A 111 -3.92 0.74 9.37
CA LEU A 111 -2.50 0.83 8.97
C LEU A 111 -1.57 1.41 10.05
N PHE A 112 -2.05 2.16 11.05
CA PHE A 112 -1.21 2.67 12.13
C PHE A 112 -0.94 1.67 13.26
N ALA A 113 -1.70 0.58 13.34
CA ALA A 113 -1.68 -0.34 14.47
C ALA A 113 -1.40 -1.79 14.03
N LEU A 114 -0.74 -1.97 12.89
CA LEU A 114 -0.49 -3.30 12.33
C LEU A 114 0.48 -4.10 13.23
N PRO A 115 0.14 -5.34 13.62
CA PRO A 115 1.01 -6.21 14.43
C PRO A 115 2.36 -6.52 13.79
N CYS A 116 2.48 -6.40 12.45
CA CYS A 116 3.72 -6.63 11.71
C CYS A 116 4.80 -5.55 11.94
N GLY A 117 4.49 -4.49 12.69
CA GLY A 117 5.45 -3.46 13.11
C GLY A 117 5.85 -2.47 12.01
N PHE A 118 5.11 -2.43 10.90
CA PHE A 118 5.36 -1.49 9.81
C PHE A 118 4.54 -0.22 9.97
N HIS A 119 5.22 0.92 9.91
CA HIS A 119 4.57 2.22 9.87
C HIS A 119 4.14 2.56 8.43
N PRO A 120 2.91 3.05 8.21
CA PRO A 120 2.39 3.30 6.86
C PRO A 120 3.21 4.34 6.10
N TYR A 121 3.68 5.38 6.80
CA TYR A 121 4.41 6.49 6.19
C TYR A 121 5.92 6.28 6.08
N ALA A 122 6.46 5.21 6.67
CA ALA A 122 7.87 4.85 6.56
C ALA A 122 8.04 3.55 5.77
N GLN A 123 7.97 2.39 6.44
CA GLN A 123 8.27 1.10 5.82
C GLN A 123 7.33 0.76 4.66
N VAL A 124 6.02 0.94 4.82
CA VAL A 124 5.06 0.61 3.76
C VAL A 124 5.25 1.54 2.57
N ALA A 125 5.35 2.85 2.81
CA ALA A 125 5.59 3.82 1.75
C ALA A 125 6.91 3.55 0.99
N ALA A 126 7.98 3.21 1.69
CA ALA A 126 9.27 2.88 1.07
C ALA A 126 9.21 1.58 0.26
N ALA A 127 8.56 0.55 0.80
CA ALA A 127 8.38 -0.72 0.12
C ALA A 127 7.57 -0.54 -1.18
N VAL A 128 6.50 0.25 -1.14
CA VAL A 128 5.71 0.62 -2.33
C VAL A 128 6.60 1.30 -3.39
N VAL A 129 7.43 2.28 -2.99
CA VAL A 129 8.36 2.95 -3.92
C VAL A 129 9.35 1.97 -4.55
N VAL A 130 9.93 1.05 -3.77
CA VAL A 130 10.87 0.03 -4.29
C VAL A 130 10.19 -0.88 -5.31
N VAL A 131 8.97 -1.34 -4.99
CA VAL A 131 8.14 -2.17 -5.88
C VAL A 131 7.89 -1.45 -7.21
N GLY A 132 7.51 -0.17 -7.15
CA GLY A 132 7.24 0.65 -8.32
C GLY A 132 8.47 0.90 -9.19
N ASN A 133 9.56 1.37 -8.57
CA ASN A 133 10.84 1.65 -9.25
C ASN A 133 11.41 0.41 -9.94
N ARG A 134 11.04 -0.78 -9.47
CA ARG A 134 11.54 -2.06 -9.98
C ARG A 134 10.45 -2.94 -10.56
N ALA A 135 9.33 -2.37 -10.99
CA ALA A 135 8.17 -3.11 -11.50
C ALA A 135 8.54 -4.14 -12.59
N ARG A 136 9.43 -3.79 -13.53
CA ARG A 136 9.91 -4.67 -14.61
C ARG A 136 10.70 -5.88 -14.12
N ARG A 137 11.23 -5.86 -12.90
CA ARG A 137 11.97 -6.96 -12.27
C ARG A 137 11.08 -7.88 -11.45
N LEU A 138 9.83 -7.50 -11.17
CA LEU A 138 8.94 -8.26 -10.29
C LEU A 138 8.78 -9.70 -10.74
N GLY A 139 8.53 -9.94 -12.03
CA GLY A 139 8.36 -11.30 -12.57
C GLY A 139 9.59 -12.22 -12.44
N GLN A 140 10.74 -11.70 -12.00
CA GLN A 140 11.95 -12.49 -11.72
C GLN A 140 12.05 -12.90 -10.25
N VAL A 141 11.26 -12.28 -9.35
CA VAL A 141 11.38 -12.47 -7.89
C VAL A 141 10.06 -12.80 -7.19
N THR A 142 8.92 -12.43 -7.76
CA THR A 142 7.58 -12.68 -7.21
C THR A 142 6.51 -12.66 -8.30
N ASP A 143 5.30 -13.13 -8.01
CA ASP A 143 4.16 -12.97 -8.91
C ASP A 143 3.70 -11.49 -8.95
N PRO A 144 3.81 -10.79 -10.09
CA PRO A 144 3.43 -9.38 -10.19
C PRO A 144 1.92 -9.16 -10.07
N ASN A 145 1.07 -10.13 -10.44
CA ASN A 145 -0.38 -10.00 -10.37
C ASN A 145 -0.88 -10.09 -8.91
N LEU A 146 -0.31 -11.02 -8.13
CA LEU A 146 -0.61 -11.11 -6.71
C LEU A 146 -0.16 -9.85 -5.98
N LEU A 147 1.06 -9.37 -6.26
CA LEU A 147 1.56 -8.15 -5.64
C LEU A 147 0.74 -6.92 -6.03
N LEU A 148 0.35 -6.78 -7.30
CA LEU A 148 -0.53 -5.70 -7.75
C LEU A 148 -1.88 -5.73 -7.00
N THR A 149 -2.43 -6.93 -6.76
CA THR A 149 -3.64 -7.09 -5.95
C THR A 149 -3.41 -6.55 -4.53
N ARG A 150 -2.27 -6.86 -3.89
CA ARG A 150 -1.93 -6.31 -2.56
C ARG A 150 -1.75 -4.80 -2.56
N VAL A 151 -1.10 -4.24 -3.57
CA VAL A 151 -0.97 -2.77 -3.73
C VAL A 151 -2.35 -2.13 -3.82
N PHE A 152 -3.29 -2.70 -4.60
CA PHE A 152 -4.65 -2.19 -4.67
C PHE A 152 -5.44 -2.35 -3.38
N GLU A 153 -5.23 -3.42 -2.62
CA GLU A 153 -5.84 -3.58 -1.29
C GLU A 153 -5.37 -2.49 -0.32
N VAL A 154 -4.05 -2.24 -0.25
CA VAL A 154 -3.48 -1.17 0.59
C VAL A 154 -3.95 0.21 0.11
N LEU A 155 -4.07 0.42 -1.20
CA LEU A 155 -4.62 1.64 -1.77
C LEU A 155 -6.09 1.83 -1.39
N ASP A 156 -6.93 0.80 -1.48
CA ASP A 156 -8.33 0.89 -1.06
C ASP A 156 -8.43 1.25 0.42
N VAL A 157 -7.74 0.51 1.30
CA VAL A 157 -7.66 0.79 2.75
C VAL A 157 -7.18 2.22 3.02
N THR A 158 -6.20 2.71 2.25
CA THR A 158 -5.72 4.10 2.38
C THR A 158 -6.81 5.08 1.99
N THR A 159 -7.41 4.94 0.81
CA THR A 159 -8.42 5.90 0.31
C THR A 159 -9.68 5.96 1.18
N VAL A 160 -10.19 4.82 1.66
CA VAL A 160 -11.35 4.79 2.56
C VAL A 160 -11.01 5.39 3.92
N GLY A 161 -9.77 5.22 4.38
CA GLY A 161 -9.27 5.87 5.58
C GLY A 161 -9.29 7.39 5.48
N LEU A 162 -8.79 7.94 4.37
CA LEU A 162 -8.75 9.39 4.13
C LEU A 162 -10.15 9.99 3.95
N GLU A 163 -11.09 9.26 3.37
CA GLU A 163 -12.44 9.77 3.10
C GLU A 163 -13.43 9.53 4.26
N TYR A 164 -13.30 8.45 5.01
CA TYR A 164 -14.29 8.02 6.02
C TYR A 164 -13.68 7.71 7.39
N GLY A 165 -12.39 7.39 7.46
CA GLY A 165 -11.75 6.83 8.65
C GLY A 165 -11.28 7.84 9.68
N GLN A 166 -11.78 9.09 9.61
CA GLN A 166 -11.39 10.21 10.48
C GLN A 166 -9.86 10.44 10.56
N ILE A 167 -9.12 9.95 9.56
CA ILE A 167 -7.69 10.21 9.47
C ILE A 167 -7.52 11.63 8.98
N ARG A 168 -6.65 12.35 9.66
CA ARG A 168 -6.18 13.63 9.17
C ARG A 168 -5.39 13.43 7.88
N VAL A 169 -5.87 14.02 6.79
CA VAL A 169 -5.15 14.01 5.52
C VAL A 169 -4.00 15.00 5.61
N ASP A 170 -2.84 14.55 6.10
CA ASP A 170 -1.60 15.33 6.08
C ASP A 170 -0.74 15.01 4.85
N THR A 171 0.42 15.65 4.74
CA THR A 171 1.34 15.45 3.61
C THR A 171 1.87 14.02 3.54
N ASP A 172 2.05 13.32 4.67
CA ASP A 172 2.55 11.95 4.69
C ASP A 172 1.48 10.96 4.21
N ALA A 173 0.23 11.17 4.63
CA ALA A 173 -0.93 10.43 4.17
C ALA A 173 -1.19 10.63 2.67
N ALA A 174 -1.11 11.88 2.20
CA ALA A 174 -1.21 12.20 0.77
C ALA A 174 -0.08 11.55 -0.03
N ALA A 175 1.17 11.62 0.45
CA ALA A 175 2.32 11.01 -0.20
C ALA A 175 2.21 9.48 -0.28
N LEU A 176 1.68 8.81 0.75
CA LEU A 176 1.41 7.38 0.71
C LEU A 176 0.41 7.03 -0.40
N ALA A 177 -0.70 7.77 -0.50
CA ALA A 177 -1.70 7.55 -1.53
C ALA A 177 -1.12 7.77 -2.94
N GLU A 178 -0.35 8.84 -3.14
CA GLU A 178 0.33 9.12 -4.42
C GLU A 178 1.32 8.02 -4.82
N ARG A 179 2.14 7.55 -3.87
CA ARG A 179 3.08 6.45 -4.11
C ARG A 179 2.36 5.16 -4.50
N LEU A 180 1.29 4.80 -3.79
CA LEU A 180 0.47 3.63 -4.12
C LEU A 180 -0.15 3.72 -5.53
N ILE A 181 -0.67 4.89 -5.90
CA ILE A 181 -1.24 5.13 -7.25
C ILE A 181 -0.16 5.02 -8.31
N SER A 182 0.98 5.69 -8.12
CA SER A 182 2.11 5.67 -9.06
C SER A 182 2.67 4.26 -9.23
N THR A 183 2.90 3.54 -8.13
CA THR A 183 3.35 2.15 -8.14
C THR A 183 2.36 1.22 -8.83
N ALA A 184 1.06 1.35 -8.57
CA ALA A 184 0.07 0.54 -9.27
C ALA A 184 0.12 0.76 -10.78
N GLY A 185 0.27 2.00 -11.25
CA GLY A 185 0.46 2.32 -12.67
C GLY A 185 1.75 1.71 -13.25
N GLN A 186 2.87 1.84 -12.54
CA GLN A 186 4.15 1.26 -12.96
C GLN A 186 4.09 -0.27 -13.08
N VAL A 187 3.42 -0.94 -12.14
CA VAL A 187 3.25 -2.40 -12.16
C VAL A 187 2.30 -2.84 -13.27
N LEU A 188 1.18 -2.12 -13.50
CA LEU A 188 0.28 -2.38 -14.62
C LEU A 188 1.01 -2.35 -15.97
N VAL A 189 1.84 -1.32 -16.21
CA VAL A 189 2.63 -1.19 -17.45
C VAL A 189 3.70 -2.29 -17.58
N ALA A 190 4.14 -2.89 -16.48
CA ALA A 190 5.13 -3.96 -16.48
C ALA A 190 4.54 -5.36 -16.71
N ILE A 191 3.20 -5.51 -16.69
CA ILE A 191 2.50 -6.79 -16.91
C ILE A 191 2.01 -6.82 -18.36
N ASP A 192 2.32 -7.89 -19.09
CA ASP A 192 1.97 -8.03 -20.52
C ASP A 192 0.45 -8.05 -20.77
N ASP A 193 -0.33 -8.69 -19.89
CA ASP A 193 -1.80 -8.74 -19.93
C ASP A 193 -2.37 -8.32 -18.56
N PRO A 194 -2.44 -7.00 -18.29
CA PRO A 194 -2.75 -6.49 -16.96
C PRO A 194 -4.22 -6.78 -16.59
N PRO A 195 -4.50 -7.14 -15.32
CA PRO A 195 -5.86 -7.36 -14.88
C PRO A 195 -6.68 -6.07 -14.92
N ARG A 196 -8.00 -6.20 -15.06
CA ARG A 196 -8.92 -5.05 -14.99
C ARG A 196 -8.81 -4.36 -13.64
N LEU A 197 -8.89 -3.02 -13.64
CA LEU A 197 -8.92 -2.22 -12.42
C LEU A 197 -10.04 -2.68 -11.47
N PRO A 198 -9.74 -2.86 -10.17
CA PRO A 198 -10.70 -3.41 -9.23
C PRO A 198 -11.86 -2.43 -8.99
N PRO A 199 -13.06 -2.93 -8.59
CA PRO A 199 -14.23 -2.08 -8.37
C PRO A 199 -14.00 -0.83 -7.48
N PRO A 200 -13.26 -0.89 -6.35
CA PRO A 200 -13.06 0.27 -5.49
C PRO A 200 -12.28 1.40 -6.18
N VAL A 201 -11.24 1.05 -6.94
CA VAL A 201 -10.45 1.99 -7.72
C VAL A 201 -11.32 2.70 -8.76
N ARG A 202 -12.13 1.93 -9.50
CA ARG A 202 -13.08 2.50 -10.47
C ARG A 202 -14.14 3.39 -9.81
N GLU A 203 -14.58 3.06 -8.59
CA GLU A 203 -15.52 3.91 -7.83
C GLU A 203 -14.88 5.26 -7.47
N VAL A 204 -13.64 5.26 -6.98
CA VAL A 204 -12.89 6.50 -6.67
C VAL A 204 -12.65 7.32 -7.94
N MET A 205 -12.27 6.68 -9.04
CA MET A 205 -12.07 7.34 -10.34
C MET A 205 -13.33 7.95 -10.94
N ARG A 206 -14.54 7.60 -10.48
CA ARG A 206 -15.78 8.29 -10.93
C ARG A 206 -16.06 9.56 -10.14
N ARG A 207 -15.34 9.79 -9.04
CA ARG A 207 -15.54 10.95 -8.18
C ARG A 207 -14.54 12.04 -8.51
N ASN A 208 -14.89 13.25 -8.11
CA ASN A 208 -14.05 14.44 -8.25
C ASN A 208 -13.86 15.16 -6.91
N ASN A 209 -13.91 14.40 -5.82
CA ASN A 209 -13.74 14.94 -4.47
C ASN A 209 -12.31 15.41 -4.30
N THR A 210 -12.17 16.60 -3.71
CA THR A 210 -10.88 17.17 -3.35
C THR A 210 -10.78 17.22 -1.84
N LEU A 211 -9.70 16.67 -1.29
CA LEU A 211 -9.40 16.67 0.13
C LEU A 211 -8.35 17.75 0.40
N ASP A 212 -8.54 18.53 1.45
CA ASP A 212 -7.51 19.44 1.94
C ASP A 212 -6.37 18.62 2.56
N VAL A 213 -5.13 18.98 2.22
CA VAL A 213 -3.91 18.36 2.75
C VAL A 213 -3.33 19.30 3.78
N HIS A 214 -3.13 18.80 5.01
CA HIS A 214 -2.63 19.59 6.11
C HIS A 214 -1.14 19.39 6.37
N ASP A 215 -0.51 20.36 7.03
CA ASP A 215 0.82 20.21 7.62
C ASP A 215 0.78 19.10 8.70
N PRO A 216 1.71 18.13 8.70
CA PRO A 216 1.78 17.09 9.73
C PRO A 216 1.86 17.66 11.15
N THR A 217 2.51 18.81 11.33
CA THR A 217 2.84 19.41 12.63
C THR A 217 1.83 20.45 13.13
N GLY A 218 0.88 20.88 12.31
CA GLY A 218 -0.05 21.94 12.71
C GLY A 218 -1.28 22.03 11.81
N PRO A 219 -2.38 22.66 12.24
CA PRO A 219 -3.71 22.55 11.61
C PRO A 219 -3.81 23.15 10.20
N ARG A 220 -2.78 23.84 9.72
CA ARG A 220 -2.76 24.57 8.46
C ARG A 220 -2.94 23.65 7.26
N VAL A 221 -3.82 24.04 6.33
CA VAL A 221 -3.91 23.44 4.99
C VAL A 221 -2.74 23.94 4.15
N VAL A 222 -1.95 23.02 3.59
CA VAL A 222 -0.77 23.28 2.76
C VAL A 222 -0.94 22.82 1.31
N GLY A 223 -2.02 22.10 1.01
CA GLY A 223 -2.30 21.64 -0.34
C GLY A 223 -3.69 21.02 -0.47
N LYS A 224 -3.93 20.41 -1.63
CA LYS A 224 -5.18 19.70 -1.94
C LYS A 224 -4.86 18.46 -2.78
N ILE A 225 -5.61 17.38 -2.60
CA ILE A 225 -5.47 16.16 -3.37
C ILE A 225 -6.83 15.68 -3.89
N ASN A 226 -6.89 15.34 -5.18
CA ASN A 226 -8.04 14.70 -5.81
C ASN A 226 -7.66 13.29 -6.25
N LEU A 227 -7.92 12.31 -5.38
CA LEU A 227 -7.51 10.92 -5.59
C LEU A 227 -8.11 10.33 -6.88
N GLY A 228 -9.37 10.66 -7.19
CA GLY A 228 -10.03 10.20 -8.41
C GLY A 228 -9.35 10.71 -9.68
N ALA A 229 -9.00 11.99 -9.72
CA ALA A 229 -8.25 12.59 -10.84
C ALA A 229 -6.87 11.95 -10.99
N ARG A 230 -6.11 11.84 -9.89
CA ARG A 230 -4.77 11.24 -9.91
C ARG A 230 -4.77 9.78 -10.37
N MET A 231 -5.78 8.99 -9.94
CA MET A 231 -5.95 7.62 -10.42
C MET A 231 -6.30 7.56 -11.92
N ARG A 232 -7.15 8.44 -12.43
CA ARG A 232 -7.46 8.51 -13.88
C ARG A 232 -6.22 8.82 -14.71
N GLU A 233 -5.43 9.81 -14.29
CA GLU A 233 -4.19 10.21 -14.95
C GLU A 233 -3.15 9.08 -14.98
N THR A 234 -3.12 8.23 -13.94
CA THR A 234 -2.05 7.24 -13.76
C THR A 234 -2.43 5.82 -14.21
N LEU A 235 -3.71 5.43 -14.10
CA LEU A 235 -4.15 4.04 -14.25
C LEU A 235 -4.94 3.75 -15.53
N LEU A 236 -5.27 4.78 -16.34
CA LEU A 236 -5.98 4.63 -17.62
C LEU A 236 -5.05 4.74 -18.84
N VAL A 237 -3.81 4.30 -18.70
CA VAL A 237 -2.80 4.30 -19.78
C VAL A 237 -3.18 3.33 -20.89
#